data_AF-A0A1V6YG26-F1
#
_entry.id   AF-A0A1V6YG26-F1
#
_cell.length_a   1.000
_cell.length_b   1.000
_cell.length_c   1.000
_cell.angle_alpha   90.00
_cell.angle_beta   90.00
_cell.angle_gamma   90.00
#
_symmetry.space_group_name_H-M   'P 1'
#
loop_
_entity.id
_entity.type
_entity.pdbx_description
1 polymer ?
#
loop_
_entity_poly.entity_id
_entity_poly.type
_entity_poly.pdbx_seq_one_letter_code
_entity_poly.pdbx_strand_id
1 'polypeptide(L)'
;MVFYSLVFWRGEHWSNNSGQDHRQLIISSDRGIANYLFRLIQDRSDPIHRQRDFHEVQRLSPQMWSYCSRDWEVLRKFIDQINLGKAELSNESSNKIRGKVLYQHLDDWNYRNIAPILPDIDVADHIDGSVFCIRNKRVPERFWAIADGTTRIGVSTSKRSKFGIRIAGTHDREDNSNGRLMVKWDTVKLYLMEQNAKVLISKNKGFLEADKDDQDPAQFEFGTLLRGGFMVIETSDESDSAKKLSLKFVNPEYQGGEIWELC
;
A
#
# COMPACT_ATOMS: atom_id res chain seq x y z
N MET A 1 -0.23 -10.36 11.27
CA MET A 1 -0.80 -11.57 10.65
C MET A 1 0.07 -11.88 9.46
N VAL A 2 0.50 -13.14 9.34
CA VAL A 2 1.29 -13.62 8.19
C VAL A 2 0.51 -13.33 6.91
N PHE A 3 1.23 -12.91 5.87
CA PHE A 3 0.65 -12.59 4.57
C PHE A 3 1.26 -13.48 3.50
N TYR A 4 0.41 -14.06 2.68
CA TYR A 4 0.79 -15.00 1.62
C TYR A 4 0.62 -14.32 0.27
N SER A 5 1.64 -14.39 -0.57
CA SER A 5 1.56 -13.99 -1.97
C SER A 5 1.82 -15.18 -2.87
N LEU A 6 0.90 -15.47 -3.79
CA LEU A 6 1.12 -16.40 -4.89
C LEU A 6 1.76 -15.65 -6.05
N VAL A 7 2.89 -16.17 -6.50
CA VAL A 7 3.74 -15.54 -7.51
C VAL A 7 3.92 -16.47 -8.68
N PHE A 8 3.79 -15.92 -9.88
CA PHE A 8 3.98 -16.66 -11.13
C PHE A 8 5.22 -16.13 -11.84
N TRP A 9 6.18 -17.01 -12.08
CA TRP A 9 7.19 -16.73 -13.10
C TRP A 9 6.57 -16.94 -14.48
N ARG A 10 6.84 -16.02 -15.40
CA ARG A 10 6.26 -15.98 -16.74
C ARG A 10 7.28 -16.26 -17.84
N GLY A 11 8.45 -16.81 -17.52
CA GLY A 11 9.52 -17.01 -18.50
C GLY A 11 10.38 -15.76 -18.71
N GLU A 12 11.20 -15.79 -19.75
CA GLU A 12 12.02 -14.64 -20.18
C GLU A 12 11.18 -13.56 -20.87
N HIS A 13 10.00 -13.90 -21.38
CA HIS A 13 9.05 -12.97 -21.98
C HIS A 13 7.64 -13.54 -21.81
N TRP A 14 6.62 -12.72 -22.00
CA TRP A 14 5.24 -13.18 -22.17
C TRP A 14 5.14 -14.10 -23.40
N SER A 15 5.45 -15.38 -23.23
CA SER A 15 5.21 -16.42 -24.20
C SER A 15 3.88 -17.10 -23.85
N ASN A 16 3.20 -17.64 -24.86
CA ASN A 16 1.84 -18.16 -24.70
C ASN A 16 1.71 -19.34 -23.71
N ASN A 17 2.81 -19.92 -23.22
CA ASN A 17 2.80 -21.09 -22.32
C ASN A 17 3.50 -20.89 -20.97
N SER A 18 4.17 -19.75 -20.72
CA SER A 18 5.18 -19.66 -19.65
C SER A 18 4.65 -19.35 -18.24
N GLY A 19 3.33 -19.42 -18.00
CA GLY A 19 2.73 -19.19 -16.67
C GLY A 19 2.28 -20.45 -15.91
N GLN A 20 2.41 -21.64 -16.51
CA GLN A 20 1.90 -22.89 -15.93
C GLN A 20 2.92 -23.60 -15.03
N ASP A 21 4.21 -23.36 -15.25
CA ASP A 21 5.27 -24.31 -14.82
C ASP A 21 6.10 -23.83 -13.62
N HIS A 22 5.94 -22.59 -13.14
CA HIS A 22 6.74 -22.12 -12.00
C HIS A 22 5.93 -21.19 -11.09
N ARG A 23 5.23 -21.83 -10.15
CA ARG A 23 4.46 -21.17 -9.10
C ARG A 23 5.28 -21.09 -7.83
N GLN A 24 5.13 -19.99 -7.12
CA GLN A 24 5.94 -19.71 -5.94
C GLN A 24 5.03 -19.11 -4.87
N LEU A 25 5.17 -19.60 -3.65
CA LEU A 25 4.49 -19.04 -2.49
C LEU A 25 5.49 -18.22 -1.69
N ILE A 26 5.19 -16.94 -1.54
CA ILE A 26 5.94 -16.04 -0.67
C ILE A 26 5.18 -15.88 0.64
N ILE A 27 5.87 -16.13 1.75
CA ILE A 27 5.32 -16.03 3.10
C ILE A 27 6.00 -14.86 3.79
N SER A 28 5.24 -13.83 4.14
CA SER A 28 5.75 -12.61 4.77
C SER A 28 5.17 -12.42 6.17
N SER A 29 5.92 -11.79 7.07
CA SER A 29 5.45 -11.55 8.45
C SER A 29 4.19 -10.70 8.54
N ASP A 30 4.03 -9.76 7.59
CA ASP A 30 2.84 -8.93 7.41
C ASP A 30 2.70 -8.44 5.96
N ARG A 31 1.52 -7.93 5.60
CA ARG A 31 1.23 -7.37 4.26
C ARG A 31 2.17 -6.23 3.89
N GLY A 32 2.58 -5.41 4.86
CA GLY A 32 3.50 -4.31 4.62
C GLY A 32 4.89 -4.79 4.21
N ILE A 33 5.35 -5.94 4.74
CA ILE A 33 6.57 -6.60 4.28
C ILE A 33 6.40 -7.19 2.88
N ALA A 34 5.29 -7.88 2.61
CA ALA A 34 5.01 -8.43 1.29
C ALA A 34 4.99 -7.34 0.20
N ASN A 35 4.30 -6.23 0.49
CA ASN A 35 4.26 -5.05 -0.37
C ASN A 35 5.66 -4.46 -0.58
N TYR A 36 6.49 -4.44 0.46
CA TYR A 36 7.84 -3.90 0.36
C TYR A 36 8.78 -4.79 -0.45
N LEU A 37 8.68 -6.11 -0.33
CA LEU A 37 9.38 -7.03 -1.22
C LEU A 37 9.02 -6.75 -2.68
N PHE A 38 7.71 -6.66 -2.98
CA PHE A 38 7.23 -6.36 -4.32
C PHE A 38 7.78 -5.02 -4.83
N ARG A 39 7.79 -3.97 -3.98
CA ARG A 39 8.38 -2.68 -4.30
C ARG A 39 9.86 -2.79 -4.65
N LEU A 40 10.66 -3.52 -3.86
CA LEU A 40 12.09 -3.73 -4.14
C LEU A 40 12.31 -4.42 -5.48
N ILE A 41 11.43 -5.37 -5.84
CA ILE A 41 11.45 -6.05 -7.14
C ILE A 41 11.05 -5.07 -8.25
N GLN A 42 10.01 -4.25 -8.05
CA GLN A 42 9.63 -3.20 -9.01
C GLN A 42 10.78 -2.21 -9.25
N ASP A 43 11.47 -1.75 -8.21
CA ASP A 43 12.59 -0.81 -8.32
C ASP A 43 13.81 -1.42 -9.03
N ARG A 44 13.93 -2.75 -8.99
CA ARG A 44 14.93 -3.55 -9.71
C ARG A 44 14.45 -4.02 -11.08
N SER A 45 13.20 -3.77 -11.45
CA SER A 45 12.66 -4.17 -12.74
C SER A 45 13.19 -3.28 -13.85
N ASP A 46 13.49 -3.86 -15.00
CA ASP A 46 13.82 -3.13 -16.23
C ASP A 46 12.92 -3.61 -17.37
N PRO A 47 11.68 -3.09 -17.46
CA PRO A 47 10.72 -3.56 -18.46
C PRO A 47 11.12 -3.21 -19.90
N ILE A 48 11.96 -2.18 -20.10
CA ILE A 48 12.30 -1.66 -21.43
C ILE A 48 13.51 -2.38 -22.00
N HIS A 49 14.63 -2.42 -21.27
CA HIS A 49 15.88 -2.98 -21.78
C HIS A 49 16.10 -4.44 -21.37
N ARG A 50 15.34 -4.94 -20.38
CA ARG A 50 15.39 -6.34 -19.90
C ARG A 50 16.81 -6.78 -19.52
N GLN A 51 17.61 -5.86 -19.01
CA GLN A 51 19.00 -6.13 -18.63
C GLN A 51 19.13 -6.51 -17.15
N ARG A 52 18.08 -6.28 -16.36
CA ARG A 52 18.04 -6.62 -14.93
C ARG A 52 17.46 -8.00 -14.69
N ASP A 53 17.67 -8.48 -13.46
CA ASP A 53 17.18 -9.76 -12.95
C ASP A 53 15.67 -9.94 -13.10
N PHE A 54 14.92 -8.84 -13.01
CA PHE A 54 13.48 -8.80 -13.14
C PHE A 54 13.07 -7.87 -14.28
N HIS A 55 12.04 -8.24 -15.02
CA HIS A 55 11.37 -7.37 -15.98
C HIS A 55 9.89 -7.74 -16.07
N GLU A 56 9.08 -6.84 -16.62
CA GLU A 56 7.63 -7.05 -16.83
C GLU A 56 6.89 -7.50 -15.55
N VAL A 57 7.26 -6.92 -14.41
CA VAL A 57 6.64 -7.21 -13.11
C VAL A 57 5.22 -6.65 -13.09
N GLN A 58 4.23 -7.53 -12.87
CA GLN A 58 2.81 -7.16 -12.89
C GLN A 58 2.12 -7.59 -11.60
N ARG A 59 1.37 -6.68 -10.99
CA ARG A 59 0.46 -7.01 -9.89
C ARG A 59 -0.91 -7.39 -10.42
N LEU A 60 -1.43 -8.54 -9.99
CA LEU A 60 -2.75 -9.05 -10.38
C LEU A 60 -3.77 -8.79 -9.27
N SER A 61 -3.34 -8.89 -8.01
CA SER A 61 -4.14 -8.60 -6.82
C SER A 61 -3.23 -8.28 -5.63
N PRO A 62 -3.77 -7.91 -4.46
CA PRO A 62 -2.98 -7.78 -3.24
C PRO A 62 -2.16 -9.02 -2.89
N GLN A 63 -2.66 -10.22 -3.21
CA GLN A 63 -2.03 -11.51 -2.91
C GLN A 63 -1.42 -12.19 -4.14
N MET A 64 -1.57 -11.63 -5.34
CA MET A 64 -1.12 -12.28 -6.58
C MET A 64 -0.36 -11.33 -7.47
N TRP A 65 0.79 -11.77 -7.96
CA TRP A 65 1.59 -11.01 -8.92
C TRP A 65 2.46 -11.95 -9.77
N SER A 66 3.03 -11.41 -10.84
CA SER A 66 3.89 -12.15 -11.74
C SER A 66 5.10 -11.34 -12.15
N TYR A 67 6.13 -12.03 -12.63
CA TYR A 67 7.34 -11.42 -13.14
C TYR A 67 7.94 -12.25 -14.29
N CYS A 68 8.69 -11.59 -15.16
CA CYS A 68 9.56 -12.23 -16.13
C CYS A 68 11.02 -12.13 -15.66
N SER A 69 11.82 -13.14 -16.00
CA SER A 69 13.25 -13.20 -15.74
C SER A 69 13.87 -14.29 -16.61
N ARG A 70 15.20 -14.27 -16.79
CA ARG A 70 15.91 -15.33 -17.53
C ARG A 70 15.83 -16.71 -16.86
N ASP A 71 15.71 -16.72 -15.54
CA ASP A 71 15.70 -17.94 -14.71
C ASP A 71 14.63 -17.80 -13.62
N TRP A 72 13.82 -18.84 -13.42
CA TRP A 72 12.76 -18.86 -12.41
C TRP A 72 13.33 -18.81 -10.98
N GLU A 73 14.58 -19.25 -10.77
CA GLU A 73 15.23 -19.21 -9.46
C GLU A 73 15.63 -17.80 -9.00
N VAL A 74 15.58 -16.80 -9.88
CA VAL A 74 16.03 -15.43 -9.59
C VAL A 74 15.34 -14.86 -8.34
N LEU A 75 14.03 -15.10 -8.19
CA LEU A 75 13.30 -14.63 -6.99
C LEU A 75 13.79 -15.32 -5.72
N ARG A 76 14.00 -16.64 -5.76
CA ARG A 76 14.53 -17.42 -4.63
C ARG A 76 15.91 -16.90 -4.23
N LYS A 77 16.82 -16.78 -5.19
CA LYS A 77 18.17 -16.26 -5.00
C LYS A 77 18.13 -14.87 -4.37
N PHE A 78 17.27 -13.98 -4.87
CA PHE A 78 17.13 -12.64 -4.32
C PHE A 78 16.66 -12.63 -2.85
N ILE A 79 15.64 -13.43 -2.52
CA ILE A 79 15.14 -13.57 -1.13
C ILE A 79 16.21 -14.17 -0.22
N ASP A 80 16.96 -15.17 -0.69
CA ASP A 80 18.08 -15.76 0.06
C ASP A 80 19.16 -14.71 0.34
N GLN A 81 19.55 -13.91 -0.67
CA GLN A 81 20.52 -12.82 -0.47
C GLN A 81 20.01 -11.77 0.52
N ILE A 82 18.72 -11.42 0.48
CA ILE A 82 18.10 -10.53 1.49
C ILE A 82 18.27 -11.12 2.89
N ASN A 83 17.89 -12.38 3.08
CA ASN A 83 17.92 -13.03 4.39
C ASN A 83 19.35 -13.20 4.92
N LEU A 84 20.30 -13.47 4.03
CA LEU A 84 21.73 -13.53 4.35
C LEU A 84 22.37 -12.14 4.57
N GLY A 85 21.66 -11.05 4.26
CA GLY A 85 22.20 -9.69 4.36
C GLY A 85 23.23 -9.35 3.28
N LYS A 86 23.18 -10.05 2.14
CA LYS A 86 24.11 -9.93 1.01
C LYS A 86 23.48 -9.25 -0.22
N ALA A 87 22.16 -9.02 -0.21
CA ALA A 87 21.50 -8.29 -1.27
C ALA A 87 22.01 -6.84 -1.32
N GLU A 88 22.16 -6.30 -2.54
CA GLU A 88 22.53 -4.90 -2.80
C GLU A 88 21.41 -3.92 -2.39
N LEU A 89 21.18 -3.77 -1.10
CA LEU A 89 20.19 -2.91 -0.49
C LEU A 89 20.87 -1.98 0.50
N SER A 90 20.32 -0.78 0.72
CA SER A 90 20.78 0.06 1.82
C SER A 90 20.60 -0.67 3.16
N ASN A 91 21.43 -0.35 4.15
CA ASN A 91 21.33 -0.93 5.49
C ASN A 91 19.91 -0.78 6.08
N GLU A 92 19.30 0.38 5.87
CA GLU A 92 17.92 0.66 6.29
C GLU A 92 16.91 -0.28 5.62
N SER A 93 17.01 -0.44 4.29
CA SER A 93 16.12 -1.33 3.53
C SER A 93 16.29 -2.79 3.94
N SER A 94 17.54 -3.22 4.11
CA SER A 94 17.89 -4.58 4.56
C SER A 94 17.29 -4.88 5.94
N ASN A 95 17.46 -3.97 6.92
CA ASN A 95 16.89 -4.12 8.26
C ASN A 95 15.35 -4.20 8.27
N LYS A 96 14.69 -3.53 7.33
CA LYS A 96 13.22 -3.57 7.21
C LYS A 96 12.70 -4.96 6.83
N ILE A 97 13.40 -5.71 5.97
CA ILE A 97 12.87 -6.93 5.33
C ILE A 97 13.60 -8.24 5.70
N ARG A 98 14.87 -8.17 6.14
CA ARG A 98 15.68 -9.34 6.44
C ARG A 98 15.02 -10.26 7.46
N GLY A 99 14.96 -11.56 7.14
CA GLY A 99 14.37 -12.60 7.99
C GLY A 99 12.84 -12.55 8.10
N LYS A 100 12.16 -11.72 7.30
CA LYS A 100 10.70 -11.53 7.36
C LYS A 100 9.97 -12.03 6.10
N VAL A 101 10.70 -12.60 5.16
CA VAL A 101 10.20 -13.15 3.90
C VAL A 101 10.78 -14.55 3.72
N LEU A 102 9.90 -15.52 3.49
CA LEU A 102 10.25 -16.90 3.16
C LEU A 102 9.73 -17.23 1.77
N TYR A 103 10.41 -18.16 1.11
CA TYR A 103 10.12 -18.65 -0.22
C TYR A 103 9.76 -20.13 -0.15
N GLN A 104 8.71 -20.53 -0.86
CA GLN A 104 8.37 -21.93 -1.10
C GLN A 104 8.06 -22.12 -2.58
N HIS A 105 8.75 -23.06 -3.21
CA HIS A 105 8.43 -23.51 -4.56
C HIS A 105 7.14 -24.34 -4.53
N LEU A 106 6.26 -24.14 -5.52
CA LEU A 106 5.06 -24.96 -5.72
C LEU A 106 5.21 -25.68 -7.06
N ASP A 107 4.96 -26.98 -7.06
CA ASP A 107 5.03 -27.82 -8.27
C ASP A 107 4.09 -27.32 -9.39
N ASP A 108 4.26 -27.87 -10.58
CA ASP A 108 3.43 -27.57 -11.76
C ASP A 108 1.94 -27.81 -11.49
N TRP A 109 1.07 -27.07 -12.21
CA TRP A 109 -0.38 -27.29 -12.14
C TRP A 109 -0.82 -28.72 -12.42
N ASN A 110 -0.07 -29.44 -13.27
CA ASN A 110 -0.39 -30.78 -13.72
C ASN A 110 0.04 -31.87 -12.72
N TYR A 111 0.91 -31.56 -11.77
CA TYR A 111 1.29 -32.44 -10.66
C TYR A 111 0.39 -32.12 -9.46
N ARG A 112 -0.72 -32.86 -9.30
CA ARG A 112 -1.66 -32.66 -8.18
C ARG A 112 -0.98 -32.85 -6.82
N ASN A 113 -1.21 -31.91 -5.87
CA ASN A 113 -2.08 -32.18 -4.71
C ASN A 113 -2.32 -31.03 -3.72
N ILE A 114 -1.63 -29.88 -3.79
CA ILE A 114 -1.92 -28.79 -2.83
C ILE A 114 -1.81 -27.44 -3.54
N ALA A 115 -2.95 -26.88 -3.94
CA ALA A 115 -3.01 -25.43 -4.12
C ALA A 115 -3.01 -24.81 -2.71
N PRO A 116 -2.12 -23.86 -2.38
CA PRO A 116 -2.22 -23.19 -1.10
C PRO A 116 -3.60 -22.52 -1.04
N ILE A 117 -4.37 -22.85 0.00
CA ILE A 117 -5.59 -22.09 0.30
C ILE A 117 -5.10 -20.73 0.80
N LEU A 118 -5.01 -19.78 -0.11
CA LEU A 118 -4.83 -18.39 0.26
C LEU A 118 -6.13 -17.93 0.90
N PRO A 119 -6.11 -17.46 2.16
CA PRO A 119 -7.28 -16.85 2.72
C PRO A 119 -7.67 -15.68 1.83
N ASP A 120 -8.95 -15.57 1.49
CA ASP A 120 -9.45 -14.38 0.82
C ASP A 120 -9.26 -13.18 1.74
N ILE A 121 -8.55 -12.18 1.24
CA ILE A 121 -8.25 -10.95 1.96
C ILE A 121 -8.84 -9.81 1.12
N ASP A 122 -10.08 -9.45 1.46
CA ASP A 122 -10.77 -8.29 0.88
C ASP A 122 -10.08 -6.99 1.33
N VAL A 123 -9.00 -6.62 0.62
CA VAL A 123 -8.25 -5.41 0.93
C VAL A 123 -7.81 -4.73 -0.36
N ALA A 124 -8.02 -3.42 -0.44
CA ALA A 124 -7.67 -2.64 -1.63
C ALA A 124 -6.15 -2.67 -1.91
N ASP A 125 -5.77 -2.69 -3.18
CA ASP A 125 -4.36 -2.60 -3.56
C ASP A 125 -3.85 -1.16 -3.41
N HIS A 126 -2.73 -0.98 -2.74
CA HIS A 126 -2.25 0.34 -2.31
C HIS A 126 -1.45 1.02 -3.43
N ILE A 127 -2.03 1.16 -4.61
CA ILE A 127 -1.34 1.73 -5.78
C ILE A 127 -1.30 3.25 -5.68
N ASP A 128 -0.12 3.82 -5.94
CA ASP A 128 0.09 5.27 -5.98
C ASP A 128 -0.90 5.95 -6.94
N GLY A 129 -1.50 7.05 -6.49
CA GLY A 129 -2.46 7.82 -7.27
C GLY A 129 -3.85 7.24 -7.37
N SER A 130 -4.08 6.05 -6.82
CA SER A 130 -5.41 5.48 -6.74
C SER A 130 -6.28 6.24 -5.74
N VAL A 131 -7.59 6.07 -5.91
CA VAL A 131 -8.61 6.74 -5.12
C VAL A 131 -9.26 5.72 -4.20
N PHE A 132 -9.33 6.04 -2.91
CA PHE A 132 -9.82 5.13 -1.87
C PHE A 132 -10.85 5.84 -0.99
N CYS A 133 -11.74 5.05 -0.40
CA CYS A 133 -12.40 5.44 0.84
C CYS A 133 -11.52 4.99 2.01
N ILE A 134 -11.50 5.76 3.10
CA ILE A 134 -10.74 5.40 4.31
C ILE A 134 -11.73 4.95 5.39
N ARG A 135 -11.63 3.69 5.80
CA ARG A 135 -12.56 3.00 6.71
C ARG A 135 -11.86 2.65 8.02
N ASN A 136 -12.58 2.72 9.15
CA ASN A 136 -12.05 2.25 10.42
C ASN A 136 -12.00 0.71 10.40
N LYS A 137 -10.85 0.13 10.70
CA LYS A 137 -10.63 -1.30 10.64
C LYS A 137 -11.38 -2.10 11.72
N ARG A 138 -11.63 -1.48 12.88
CA ARG A 138 -12.32 -2.11 14.03
C ARG A 138 -13.83 -1.90 13.99
N VAL A 139 -14.28 -0.79 13.39
CA VAL A 139 -15.69 -0.41 13.27
C VAL A 139 -15.99 -0.07 11.79
N PRO A 140 -16.21 -1.08 10.93
CA PRO A 140 -16.29 -0.91 9.48
C PRO A 140 -17.40 0.03 8.98
N GLU A 141 -18.39 0.37 9.81
CA GLU A 141 -19.41 1.36 9.48
C GLU A 141 -18.86 2.79 9.49
N ARG A 142 -17.68 3.05 10.07
CA ARG A 142 -17.09 4.38 10.21
C ARG A 142 -16.12 4.68 9.07
N PHE A 143 -16.38 5.78 8.37
CA PHE A 143 -15.57 6.27 7.26
C PHE A 143 -15.09 7.68 7.51
N TRP A 144 -13.97 8.03 6.86
CA TRP A 144 -13.56 9.41 6.72
C TRP A 144 -14.52 10.13 5.77
N ALA A 145 -14.99 11.30 6.21
CA ALA A 145 -15.88 12.15 5.43
C ALA A 145 -15.61 13.62 5.75
N ILE A 146 -15.94 14.52 4.83
CA ILE A 146 -16.03 15.94 5.15
C ILE A 146 -17.17 16.12 6.16
N ALA A 147 -16.89 16.77 7.28
CA ALA A 147 -17.91 17.08 8.27
C ALA A 147 -18.85 18.18 7.75
N ASP A 148 -20.16 17.97 7.96
CA ASP A 148 -21.20 18.83 7.39
C ASP A 148 -21.03 20.30 7.77
N GLY A 149 -21.08 21.18 6.76
CA GLY A 149 -20.92 22.62 6.90
C GLY A 149 -19.50 23.09 7.22
N THR A 150 -18.49 22.23 7.08
CA THR A 150 -17.09 22.55 7.38
C THR A 150 -16.14 22.04 6.29
N THR A 151 -14.87 22.41 6.37
CA THR A 151 -13.79 21.82 5.58
C THR A 151 -13.07 20.68 6.31
N ARG A 152 -13.44 20.37 7.56
CA ARG A 152 -12.74 19.38 8.38
C ARG A 152 -13.03 17.96 7.91
N ILE A 153 -12.01 17.11 7.94
CA ILE A 153 -12.18 15.67 7.76
C ILE A 153 -12.51 15.05 9.11
N GLY A 154 -13.69 14.47 9.17
CA GLY A 154 -14.24 13.81 10.34
C GLY A 154 -14.60 12.36 10.08
N VAL A 155 -15.31 11.78 11.05
CA VAL A 155 -15.82 10.42 10.98
C VAL A 155 -17.33 10.43 10.78
N SER A 156 -17.81 9.67 9.81
CA SER A 156 -19.24 9.49 9.54
C SER A 156 -19.59 8.01 9.42
N THR A 157 -20.82 7.66 9.79
CA THR A 157 -21.43 6.35 9.57
C THR A 157 -22.42 6.32 8.40
N SER A 158 -22.74 7.48 7.81
CA SER A 158 -23.73 7.63 6.74
C SER A 158 -23.12 8.14 5.43
N LYS A 159 -21.94 8.76 5.49
CA LYS A 159 -21.24 9.35 4.34
C LYS A 159 -19.81 8.84 4.30
N ARG A 160 -19.24 8.82 3.10
CA ARG A 160 -17.82 8.55 2.86
C ARG A 160 -17.28 9.51 1.81
N SER A 161 -16.08 10.01 2.04
CA SER A 161 -15.35 10.80 1.06
C SER A 161 -14.33 9.94 0.32
N LYS A 162 -14.05 10.31 -0.92
CA LYS A 162 -13.01 9.68 -1.74
C LYS A 162 -11.71 10.47 -1.59
N PHE A 163 -10.61 9.76 -1.37
CA PHE A 163 -9.29 10.34 -1.20
C PHE A 163 -8.32 9.77 -2.22
N GLY A 164 -7.67 10.64 -2.99
CA GLY A 164 -6.48 10.28 -3.75
C GLY A 164 -5.28 10.26 -2.81
N ILE A 165 -4.40 9.26 -2.94
CA ILE A 165 -3.18 9.16 -2.14
C ILE A 165 -1.99 9.08 -3.10
N ARG A 166 -1.01 9.96 -2.91
CA ARG A 166 0.22 9.99 -3.71
C ARG A 166 1.45 9.92 -2.84
N ILE A 167 2.51 9.27 -3.31
CA ILE A 167 3.83 9.33 -2.69
C ILE A 167 4.38 10.74 -2.86
N ALA A 168 4.95 11.30 -1.78
CA ALA A 168 5.56 12.61 -1.82
C ALA A 168 6.88 12.57 -2.60
N GLY A 169 7.18 13.64 -3.35
CA GLY A 169 8.44 13.78 -4.09
C GLY A 169 8.53 12.97 -5.39
N THR A 170 7.59 12.06 -5.66
CA THR A 170 7.35 11.60 -7.04
C THR A 170 6.65 12.73 -7.79
N HIS A 171 7.43 13.56 -8.51
CA HIS A 171 6.90 14.62 -9.36
C HIS A 171 5.75 14.13 -10.24
N ASP A 172 4.85 15.04 -10.61
CA ASP A 172 3.63 14.93 -11.44
C ASP A 172 3.83 14.34 -12.85
N ARG A 173 4.73 13.37 -13.02
CA ARG A 173 4.76 12.48 -14.17
C ARG A 173 3.59 11.52 -14.01
N GLU A 174 2.41 12.00 -14.39
CA GLU A 174 1.21 11.19 -14.60
C GLU A 174 1.55 9.89 -15.37
N ASP A 175 2.56 9.93 -16.24
CA ASP A 175 2.92 8.83 -17.13
C ASP A 175 3.77 7.68 -16.55
N ASN A 176 4.43 7.84 -15.39
CA ASN A 176 5.32 6.78 -14.83
C ASN A 176 4.87 6.21 -13.47
N SER A 177 3.71 6.63 -12.96
CA SER A 177 3.16 6.13 -11.70
C SER A 177 2.29 4.88 -11.85
N ASN A 178 1.96 4.46 -13.09
CA ASN A 178 1.06 3.34 -13.36
C ASN A 178 1.56 2.03 -12.71
N GLY A 179 1.04 1.73 -11.52
CA GLY A 179 1.31 0.50 -10.76
C GLY A 179 2.39 0.60 -9.68
N ARG A 180 2.91 1.79 -9.36
CA ARG A 180 3.87 2.03 -8.25
C ARG A 180 3.16 1.70 -6.92
N LEU A 181 3.51 0.60 -6.26
CA LEU A 181 2.86 0.19 -5.01
C LEU A 181 3.32 0.96 -3.77
N MET A 182 2.43 1.71 -3.11
CA MET A 182 2.70 2.35 -1.82
C MET A 182 3.03 1.34 -0.71
N VAL A 183 4.10 1.62 0.03
CA VAL A 183 4.55 0.84 1.19
C VAL A 183 4.47 1.66 2.47
N LYS A 184 4.42 1.00 3.63
CA LYS A 184 4.19 1.66 4.93
C LYS A 184 5.23 2.72 5.33
N TRP A 185 6.37 2.77 4.65
CA TRP A 185 7.45 3.73 4.88
C TRP A 185 7.49 4.86 3.85
N ASP A 186 6.60 4.85 2.85
CA ASP A 186 6.51 5.94 1.90
C ASP A 186 5.88 7.14 2.61
N THR A 187 6.49 8.32 2.47
CA THR A 187 5.82 9.58 2.79
C THR A 187 4.74 9.82 1.73
N VAL A 188 3.51 10.10 2.14
CA VAL A 188 2.38 10.30 1.23
C VAL A 188 1.67 11.63 1.49
N LYS A 189 0.97 12.10 0.45
CA LYS A 189 0.05 13.24 0.43
C LYS A 189 -1.37 12.74 0.18
N LEU A 190 -2.33 13.37 0.85
CA LEU A 190 -3.76 13.11 0.65
C LEU A 190 -4.42 14.25 -0.14
N TYR A 191 -5.35 13.86 -1.00
CA TYR A 191 -6.20 14.77 -1.76
C TYR A 191 -7.64 14.32 -1.59
N LEU A 192 -8.52 15.22 -1.21
CA LEU A 192 -9.95 14.99 -1.28
C LEU A 192 -10.39 15.07 -2.74
N MET A 193 -11.11 14.04 -3.21
CA MET A 193 -11.67 13.99 -4.55
C MET A 193 -13.10 14.53 -4.52
N GLU A 194 -13.26 15.81 -4.87
CA GLU A 194 -14.56 16.41 -5.15
C GLU A 194 -14.95 16.17 -6.61
N GLN A 195 -16.24 16.30 -6.95
CA GLN A 195 -16.80 15.90 -8.25
C GLN A 195 -16.00 16.38 -9.47
N ASN A 196 -15.35 17.55 -9.38
CA ASN A 196 -14.54 18.15 -10.45
C ASN A 196 -13.17 18.68 -10.00
N ALA A 197 -12.72 18.41 -8.77
CA ALA A 197 -11.50 19.00 -8.24
C ALA A 197 -10.78 18.09 -7.24
N LYS A 198 -9.44 18.17 -7.24
CA LYS A 198 -8.60 17.64 -6.18
C LYS A 198 -8.37 18.77 -5.18
N VAL A 199 -8.82 18.59 -3.95
CA VAL A 199 -8.60 19.54 -2.86
C VAL A 199 -7.52 18.98 -1.95
N LEU A 200 -6.52 19.79 -1.62
CA LEU A 200 -5.42 19.34 -0.78
C LEU A 200 -5.92 19.15 0.65
N ILE A 201 -5.38 18.15 1.32
CA ILE A 201 -5.60 18.00 2.76
C ILE A 201 -4.47 18.70 3.48
N SER A 202 -4.78 19.75 4.24
CA SER A 202 -3.85 20.47 5.09
C SER A 202 -3.91 19.94 6.53
N LYS A 203 -2.88 20.26 7.32
CA LYS A 203 -2.82 19.91 8.75
C LYS A 203 -2.85 21.18 9.58
N ASN A 204 -4.00 21.50 10.16
CA ASN A 204 -4.20 22.69 10.97
C ASN A 204 -4.42 22.33 12.44
N LYS A 205 -3.53 22.78 13.34
CA LYS A 205 -3.56 22.44 14.79
C LYS A 205 -3.68 20.93 15.07
N GLY A 206 -3.19 20.11 14.14
CA GLY A 206 -3.25 18.65 14.19
C GLY A 206 -4.52 18.04 13.57
N PHE A 207 -5.52 18.81 13.19
CA PHE A 207 -6.69 18.32 12.46
C PHE A 207 -6.42 18.28 10.96
N LEU A 208 -7.08 17.34 10.27
CA LEU A 208 -7.10 17.27 8.82
C LEU A 208 -8.22 18.16 8.28
N GLU A 209 -7.88 19.08 7.38
CA GLU A 209 -8.83 20.00 6.75
C GLU A 209 -8.63 20.00 5.23
N ALA A 210 -9.71 20.07 4.48
CA ALA A 210 -9.67 20.26 3.03
C ALA A 210 -9.44 21.74 2.73
N ASP A 211 -8.31 22.05 2.12
CA ASP A 211 -7.88 23.42 1.80
C ASP A 211 -7.62 23.53 0.30
N LYS A 212 -8.28 24.50 -0.35
CA LYS A 212 -8.17 24.74 -1.79
C LYS A 212 -6.98 25.61 -2.15
N ASP A 213 -6.50 26.40 -1.19
CA ASP A 213 -5.48 27.43 -1.41
C ASP A 213 -4.11 27.01 -0.84
N ASP A 214 -4.07 25.93 -0.05
CA ASP A 214 -2.83 25.42 0.54
C ASP A 214 -1.80 25.05 -0.53
N GLN A 215 -0.55 25.45 -0.30
CA GLN A 215 0.58 25.15 -1.17
C GLN A 215 1.43 23.99 -0.61
N ASP A 216 1.21 23.59 0.66
CA ASP A 216 1.96 22.51 1.31
C ASP A 216 1.01 21.46 1.93
N PRO A 217 0.51 20.50 1.12
CA PRO A 217 -0.39 19.46 1.62
C PRO A 217 0.25 18.66 2.75
N ALA A 218 -0.58 18.27 3.71
CA ALA A 218 -0.18 17.41 4.82
C ALA A 218 0.53 16.14 4.32
N GLN A 219 1.74 15.96 4.82
CA GLN A 219 2.56 14.78 4.53
C GLN A 219 2.71 13.92 5.78
N PHE A 220 2.64 12.62 5.61
CA PHE A 220 2.90 11.65 6.67
C PHE A 220 3.32 10.30 6.09
N GLU A 221 4.01 9.47 6.88
CA GLU A 221 4.31 8.10 6.45
C GLU A 221 3.02 7.32 6.27
N PHE A 222 2.84 6.64 5.14
CA PHE A 222 1.64 5.87 4.81
C PHE A 222 1.25 4.86 5.91
N GLY A 223 2.25 4.27 6.57
CA GLY A 223 2.05 3.36 7.70
C GLY A 223 1.34 3.98 8.90
N THR A 224 1.36 5.31 9.05
CA THR A 224 0.66 6.07 10.10
C THR A 224 -0.86 5.82 10.05
N LEU A 225 -1.43 5.79 8.83
CA LEU A 225 -2.85 5.47 8.62
C LEU A 225 -3.18 4.04 9.07
N LEU A 226 -2.26 3.10 8.79
CA LEU A 226 -2.45 1.67 9.02
C LEU A 226 -2.14 1.22 10.47
N ARG A 227 -1.60 2.11 11.32
CA ARG A 227 -1.04 1.74 12.65
C ARG A 227 -1.61 2.51 13.84
N GLY A 228 -2.60 3.39 13.64
CA GLY A 228 -3.15 4.15 14.76
C GLY A 228 -2.66 5.58 14.87
N GLY A 229 -2.19 6.20 13.79
CA GLY A 229 -1.68 7.57 13.83
C GLY A 229 -2.75 8.68 13.84
N PHE A 230 -4.03 8.32 13.91
CA PHE A 230 -5.14 9.27 13.93
C PHE A 230 -6.10 8.95 15.08
N MET A 231 -6.40 9.95 15.90
CA MET A 231 -7.39 9.87 16.96
C MET A 231 -8.69 10.54 16.52
N VAL A 232 -9.82 9.97 16.92
CA VAL A 232 -11.13 10.59 16.76
C VAL A 232 -11.44 11.40 18.00
N ILE A 233 -11.70 12.70 17.82
CA ILE A 233 -11.97 13.63 18.91
C ILE A 233 -13.33 14.28 18.68
N GLU A 234 -14.15 14.32 19.73
CA GLU A 234 -15.36 15.14 19.74
C GLU A 234 -14.96 16.62 19.78
N THR A 235 -15.35 17.36 18.74
CA THR A 235 -15.20 18.80 18.67
C THR A 235 -16.58 19.44 18.82
N SER A 236 -16.71 20.33 19.81
CA SER A 236 -17.82 21.29 19.87
C SER A 236 -17.42 22.51 19.05
N ASP A 237 -17.95 22.67 17.84
CA ASP A 237 -17.92 23.99 17.21
C ASP A 237 -19.00 24.83 17.91
N GLU A 238 -18.63 26.02 18.40
CA GLU A 238 -19.49 26.90 19.21
C GLU A 238 -20.79 27.33 18.49
N SER A 239 -20.88 27.14 17.17
CA SER A 239 -22.02 27.52 16.34
C SER A 239 -23.01 26.40 16.03
N ASP A 240 -22.71 25.14 16.36
CA ASP A 240 -23.50 24.00 15.93
C ASP A 240 -23.75 23.03 17.11
N SER A 241 -25.02 22.84 17.46
CA SER A 241 -25.44 21.99 18.60
C SER A 241 -25.14 20.50 18.40
N ALA A 242 -24.75 20.09 17.19
CA ALA A 242 -24.37 18.72 16.87
C ALA A 242 -22.90 18.43 17.19
N LYS A 243 -22.64 17.39 17.97
CA LYS A 243 -21.29 16.87 18.20
C LYS A 243 -20.66 16.44 16.87
N LYS A 244 -19.52 17.04 16.50
CA LYS A 244 -18.75 16.64 15.31
C LYS A 244 -17.55 15.80 15.73
N LEU A 245 -17.33 14.67 15.05
CA LEU A 245 -16.16 13.81 15.26
C LEU A 245 -15.08 14.20 14.26
N SER A 246 -14.00 14.78 14.73
CA SER A 246 -12.87 15.23 13.90
C SER A 246 -11.67 14.30 14.04
N LEU A 247 -10.87 14.17 12.98
CA LEU A 247 -9.65 13.39 13.00
C LEU A 247 -8.46 14.27 13.39
N LYS A 248 -7.78 13.89 14.47
CA LYS A 248 -6.54 14.55 14.90
C LYS A 248 -5.35 13.62 14.67
N PHE A 249 -4.37 14.12 13.93
CA PHE A 249 -3.06 13.50 13.80
C PHE A 249 -2.39 13.41 15.17
N VAL A 250 -2.01 12.21 15.55
CA VAL A 250 -1.25 11.94 16.79
C VAL A 250 0.17 11.52 16.44
N ASN A 251 1.11 11.76 17.36
CA ASN A 251 2.49 11.34 17.17
C ASN A 251 2.54 9.82 16.90
N PRO A 252 3.34 9.33 15.93
CA PRO A 252 3.55 7.90 15.69
C PRO A 252 3.87 7.04 16.93
N GLU A 253 4.43 7.63 17.99
CA GLU A 253 4.72 6.96 19.26
C GLU A 253 3.47 6.73 20.14
N TYR A 254 2.35 7.40 19.82
CA TYR A 254 1.11 7.29 20.58
C TYR A 254 0.38 5.98 20.27
N GLN A 255 0.19 5.15 21.30
CA GLN A 255 -0.38 3.79 21.15
C GLN A 255 -1.91 3.71 21.23
N GLY A 256 -2.62 4.84 21.23
CA GLY A 256 -4.08 4.88 21.46
C GLY A 256 -4.93 5.29 20.26
N GLY A 257 -4.35 5.53 19.08
CA GLY A 257 -5.15 5.97 17.94
C GLY A 257 -5.89 4.85 17.21
N GLU A 258 -6.79 5.26 16.32
CA GLU A 258 -7.66 4.39 15.53
C GLU A 258 -6.93 3.81 14.32
N ILE A 259 -7.16 2.53 14.03
CA ILE A 259 -6.55 1.85 12.89
C ILE A 259 -7.48 2.00 11.68
N TRP A 260 -6.94 2.51 10.58
CA TRP A 260 -7.67 2.74 9.35
C TRP A 260 -7.16 1.84 8.22
N GLU A 261 -7.99 1.64 7.21
CA GLU A 261 -7.66 0.90 6.00
C GLU A 261 -8.24 1.59 4.76
N LEU A 262 -7.61 1.29 3.62
CA LEU A 262 -8.08 1.74 2.31
C LEU A 262 -9.06 0.71 1.74
N CYS A 263 -10.17 1.19 1.18
CA CYS A 263 -11.21 0.39 0.53
C CYS A 263 -11.74 1.06 -0.75
#